data_AF-A0A060BWY9-F1
#
_entry.id   AF-A0A060BWY9-F1
#
_cell.length_a   1.000
_cell.length_b   1.000
_cell.length_c   1.000
_cell.angle_alpha   90.00
_cell.angle_beta   90.00
_cell.angle_gamma   90.00
#
_symmetry.space_group_name_H-M   'P 1'
#
loop_
_entity.id
_entity.type
_entity.pdbx_description
1 polymer ?
#
loop_
_entity_poly.entity_id
_entity_poly.type
_entity_poly.pdbx_seq_one_letter_code
_entity_poly.pdbx_strand_id
1 'polypeptide(L)'
;MPIQTVWHFGGEAHGRNHSQAGLPPHVIWTYWHDENLPEVVRRSIDGWRRLNPRHEVRILNAGNLDQYLPDIPAGLKRLGIPKQTDWIRLELLHRYGGIWLDASIILTASLDWVEVGYETDGCVVRWSFTV
;
A
#
# COMPACT_ATOMS: atom_id res chain seq x y z
N MET A 1 10.81 -51.30 1.74
CA MET A 1 10.65 -50.49 0.52
C MET A 1 9.64 -49.38 0.81
N PRO A 2 10.04 -48.11 0.97
CA PRO A 2 9.08 -47.04 1.21
C PRO A 2 8.43 -46.60 -0.11
N ILE A 3 7.10 -46.48 -0.07
CA ILE A 3 6.25 -46.01 -1.16
C ILE A 3 6.43 -44.49 -1.27
N GLN A 4 6.96 -44.00 -2.38
CA GLN A 4 6.94 -42.58 -2.70
C GLN A 4 5.57 -42.22 -3.26
N THR A 5 4.83 -41.37 -2.54
CA THR A 5 3.61 -40.75 -3.07
C THR A 5 4.02 -39.50 -3.84
N VAL A 6 3.88 -39.54 -5.16
CA VAL A 6 4.09 -38.41 -6.07
C VAL A 6 2.75 -37.68 -6.24
N TRP A 7 2.69 -36.42 -5.80
CA TRP A 7 1.55 -35.54 -6.07
C TRP A 7 1.73 -34.89 -7.45
N HIS A 8 0.81 -35.16 -8.37
CA HIS A 8 0.68 -34.42 -9.62
C HIS A 8 -0.25 -33.22 -9.37
N PHE A 9 0.30 -32.01 -9.40
CA PHE A 9 -0.51 -30.79 -9.53
C PHE A 9 -0.54 -30.41 -11.01
N GLY A 10 -1.71 -30.58 -11.64
CA GLY A 10 -1.99 -30.16 -13.01
C GLY A 10 -3.13 -29.14 -13.02
N GLY A 11 -2.85 -27.97 -13.62
CA GLY A 11 -3.81 -26.96 -14.10
C GLY A 11 -4.49 -26.12 -13.00
N GLU A 12 -4.52 -24.81 -13.02
CA GLU A 12 -4.27 -23.82 -14.07
C GLU A 12 -3.68 -22.57 -13.39
N ALA A 13 -2.47 -22.19 -13.78
CA ALA A 13 -2.04 -20.82 -13.53
C ALA A 13 -2.92 -19.93 -14.42
N HIS A 14 -3.95 -19.32 -13.83
CA HIS A 14 -4.59 -18.15 -14.41
C HIS A 14 -3.53 -17.05 -14.50
N GLY A 15 -2.74 -17.09 -15.58
CA GLY A 15 -1.89 -16.02 -16.01
C GLY A 15 -2.77 -14.84 -16.32
N ARG A 16 -2.98 -13.95 -15.34
CA ARG A 16 -3.44 -12.61 -15.66
C ARG A 16 -2.35 -11.99 -16.53
N ASN A 17 -2.70 -11.76 -17.80
CA ASN A 17 -1.97 -10.89 -18.70
C ASN A 17 -1.90 -9.50 -18.04
N HIS A 18 -0.78 -9.18 -17.40
CA HIS A 18 -0.48 -7.82 -16.91
C HIS A 18 0.28 -7.02 -17.99
N SER A 19 -0.02 -7.27 -19.26
CA SER A 19 0.45 -6.52 -20.41
C SER A 19 -0.40 -5.26 -20.63
N GLN A 20 -0.56 -4.45 -19.57
CA GLN A 20 -0.94 -3.04 -19.55
C GLN A 20 -0.62 -2.51 -18.12
N ALA A 21 0.64 -2.55 -17.69
CA ALA A 21 1.02 -1.87 -16.45
C ALA A 21 1.07 -0.37 -16.74
N GLY A 22 -0.11 0.28 -16.74
CA GLY A 22 -0.18 1.74 -16.65
C GLY A 22 0.58 2.20 -15.42
N LEU A 23 1.12 3.43 -15.47
CA LEU A 23 1.86 4.03 -14.36
C LEU A 23 1.14 3.75 -13.02
N PRO A 24 1.88 3.42 -11.95
CA PRO A 24 1.26 3.20 -10.65
C PRO A 24 0.38 4.41 -10.31
N PRO A 25 -0.79 4.19 -9.69
CA PRO A 25 -1.67 5.29 -9.35
C PRO A 25 -0.90 6.36 -8.56
N HIS A 26 -1.04 7.63 -8.95
CA HIS A 26 -0.43 8.77 -8.26
C HIS A 26 -1.14 9.02 -6.92
N VAL A 27 -1.19 8.02 -6.04
CA VAL A 27 -1.86 8.10 -4.74
C VAL A 27 -0.82 7.97 -3.65
N ILE A 28 -0.82 8.94 -2.74
CA ILE A 28 -0.08 8.90 -1.48
C ILE A 28 -1.08 8.50 -0.39
N TRP A 29 -0.89 7.32 0.16
CA TRP A 29 -1.66 6.78 1.26
C TRP A 29 -1.02 7.14 2.60
N THR A 30 -1.85 7.48 3.57
CA THR A 30 -1.43 7.61 4.97
C THR A 30 -2.57 7.19 5.89
N TYR A 31 -2.23 6.87 7.13
CA TYR A 31 -3.20 6.53 8.16
C TYR A 31 -2.96 7.36 9.42
N TRP A 32 -4.04 7.94 9.94
CA TRP A 32 -4.09 8.52 11.28
C TRP A 32 -5.39 8.04 11.94
N HIS A 33 -5.30 7.49 13.16
CA HIS A 33 -6.44 6.76 13.75
C HIS A 33 -7.70 7.62 13.90
N ASP A 34 -7.51 8.86 14.35
CA ASP A 34 -8.57 9.82 14.61
C ASP A 34 -8.84 10.74 13.41
N GLU A 35 -10.02 11.35 13.34
CA GLU A 35 -10.30 12.38 12.32
C GLU A 35 -9.56 13.69 12.59
N ASN A 36 -9.30 14.00 13.88
CA ASN A 36 -8.61 15.22 14.27
C ASN A 36 -7.09 15.04 14.15
N LEU A 37 -6.49 15.71 13.18
CA LEU A 37 -5.05 15.65 12.93
C LEU A 37 -4.31 16.66 13.81
N PRO A 38 -3.29 16.23 14.58
CA PRO A 38 -2.38 17.16 15.25
C PRO A 38 -1.71 18.10 14.24
N GLU A 39 -1.32 19.29 14.69
CA GLU A 39 -0.74 20.32 13.84
C GLU A 39 0.46 19.82 13.02
N VAL A 40 1.33 19.01 13.63
CA VAL A 40 2.50 18.44 12.94
C VAL A 40 2.09 17.55 11.76
N VAL A 41 1.08 16.69 11.95
CA VAL A 41 0.57 15.79 10.91
C VAL A 41 -0.09 16.59 9.79
N ARG A 42 -0.90 17.61 10.15
CA ARG A 42 -1.52 18.50 9.19
C ARG A 42 -0.48 19.23 8.34
N ARG A 43 0.56 19.79 8.96
CA ARG A 43 1.67 20.48 8.27
C ARG A 43 2.45 19.54 7.35
N SER A 44 2.70 18.31 7.78
CA SER A 44 3.33 17.29 6.96
C SER A 44 2.52 17.03 5.69
N ILE A 45 1.22 16.71 5.84
CA ILE A 45 0.30 16.44 4.72
C ILE A 45 0.17 17.65 3.78
N ASP A 46 0.05 18.86 4.32
CA ASP A 46 0.00 20.10 3.52
C ASP A 46 1.29 20.29 2.71
N GLY A 47 2.44 19.96 3.30
CA GLY A 47 3.72 19.91 2.62
C GLY A 47 3.75 18.91 1.46
N TRP A 48 3.20 17.71 1.66
CA TRP A 48 3.13 16.68 0.62
C TRP A 48 2.29 17.12 -0.56
N ARG A 49 1.09 17.66 -0.32
CA ARG A 49 0.20 18.18 -1.37
C ARG A 49 0.86 19.28 -2.18
N ARG A 50 1.59 20.19 -1.51
CA ARG A 50 2.32 21.27 -2.16
C ARG A 50 3.47 20.77 -3.03
N LEU A 51 4.22 19.77 -2.56
CA LEU A 51 5.38 19.22 -3.26
C LEU A 51 4.99 18.23 -4.37
N ASN A 52 3.82 17.60 -4.28
CA ASN A 52 3.37 16.55 -5.19
C ASN A 52 1.99 16.87 -5.78
N PRO A 53 1.83 17.96 -6.55
CA PRO A 53 0.51 18.41 -7.03
C PRO A 53 -0.17 17.44 -8.00
N ARG A 54 0.59 16.51 -8.59
CA ARG A 54 0.06 15.42 -9.44
C ARG A 54 -0.46 14.23 -8.63
N HIS A 55 -0.15 14.16 -7.34
CA HIS A 55 -0.54 13.06 -6.48
C HIS A 55 -1.80 13.39 -5.67
N GLU A 56 -2.71 12.43 -5.62
CA GLU A 56 -3.85 12.42 -4.70
C GLU A 56 -3.38 11.95 -3.31
N VAL A 57 -3.52 12.79 -2.29
CA VAL A 57 -3.19 12.40 -0.90
C VAL A 57 -4.44 11.91 -0.19
N ARG A 58 -4.50 10.61 0.10
CA ARG A 58 -5.60 9.94 0.81
C ARG A 58 -5.24 9.64 2.25
N ILE A 59 -6.03 10.19 3.17
CA ILE A 59 -5.86 10.06 4.61
C ILE A 59 -6.93 9.10 5.11
N LEU A 60 -6.49 7.92 5.55
CA LEU A 60 -7.37 6.93 6.16
C LEU A 60 -7.38 7.10 7.68
N ASN A 61 -8.50 6.74 8.28
CA ASN A 61 -8.72 6.71 9.71
C ASN A 61 -9.66 5.55 10.07
N ALA A 62 -9.94 5.34 11.36
CA ALA A 62 -10.80 4.25 11.79
C ALA A 62 -12.24 4.32 11.22
N GLY A 63 -12.72 5.51 10.85
CA GLY A 63 -14.09 5.74 10.35
C GLY A 63 -14.27 5.60 8.84
N ASN A 64 -13.19 5.59 8.04
CA ASN A 64 -13.27 5.45 6.58
C ASN A 64 -12.45 4.29 6.01
N LEU A 65 -11.71 3.57 6.86
CA LEU A 65 -10.83 2.48 6.42
C LEU A 65 -11.59 1.36 5.70
N ASP A 66 -12.81 1.06 6.13
CA ASP A 66 -13.68 0.03 5.58
C ASP A 66 -14.10 0.28 4.13
N GLN A 67 -14.10 1.53 3.68
CA GLN A 67 -14.38 1.92 2.29
C GLN A 67 -13.31 1.42 1.32
N TYR A 68 -12.08 1.23 1.81
CA TYR A 68 -10.94 0.76 1.03
C TYR A 68 -10.58 -0.69 1.35
N LEU A 69 -10.70 -1.08 2.62
CA LEU A 69 -10.39 -2.42 3.11
C LEU A 69 -11.63 -3.00 3.81
N PRO A 70 -12.62 -3.54 3.07
CA PRO A 70 -13.83 -4.10 3.68
C PRO A 70 -13.55 -5.41 4.45
N ASP A 71 -12.51 -6.14 4.07
CA ASP A 71 -12.20 -7.49 4.57
C ASP A 71 -11.14 -7.50 5.68
N ILE A 72 -11.21 -6.56 6.63
CA ILE A 72 -10.22 -6.49 7.72
C ILE A 72 -10.31 -7.74 8.62
N PRO A 73 -9.22 -8.49 8.82
CA PRO A 73 -9.24 -9.67 9.67
C PRO A 73 -9.72 -9.33 11.08
N ALA A 74 -10.71 -10.06 11.58
CA ALA A 74 -11.29 -9.81 12.91
C ALA A 74 -10.25 -9.85 14.04
N GLY A 75 -9.18 -10.65 13.86
CA GLY A 75 -8.06 -10.72 14.80
C GLY A 75 -7.18 -9.47 14.84
N LEU A 76 -7.18 -8.65 13.78
CA LEU A 76 -6.34 -7.46 13.68
C LEU A 76 -6.73 -6.40 14.71
N LYS A 77 -8.04 -6.22 14.95
CA LYS A 77 -8.58 -5.27 15.95
C LYS A 77 -8.12 -5.57 17.38
N ARG A 78 -7.66 -6.80 17.65
CA ARG A 78 -7.12 -7.21 18.96
C ARG A 78 -5.63 -6.86 19.13
N LEU A 79 -4.96 -6.45 18.06
CA LEU A 79 -3.56 -6.04 18.10
C LEU A 79 -3.46 -4.54 18.41
N GLY A 80 -2.31 -4.10 18.90
CA GLY A 80 -2.05 -2.66 19.07
C GLY A 80 -2.00 -1.92 17.73
N ILE A 81 -2.32 -0.62 17.76
CA ILE A 81 -2.38 0.27 16.58
C ILE A 81 -1.18 0.11 15.63
N PRO A 82 0.09 0.04 16.08
CA PRO A 82 1.23 -0.10 15.16
C PRO A 82 1.12 -1.32 14.24
N LYS A 83 0.71 -2.48 14.77
CA LYS A 83 0.54 -3.72 14.00
C LYS A 83 -0.66 -3.63 13.05
N GLN A 84 -1.72 -2.93 13.45
CA GLN A 84 -2.86 -2.68 12.58
C GLN A 84 -2.42 -1.82 11.39
N THR A 85 -1.68 -0.74 11.64
CA THR A 85 -1.14 0.16 10.61
C THR A 85 -0.19 -0.55 9.66
N ASP A 86 0.69 -1.43 10.16
CA ASP A 86 1.57 -2.23 9.29
C ASP A 86 0.77 -3.11 8.32
N TRP A 87 -0.29 -3.76 8.79
CA TRP A 87 -1.16 -4.57 7.94
C TRP A 87 -1.91 -3.70 6.94
N ILE A 88 -2.49 -2.58 7.38
CA ILE A 88 -3.21 -1.62 6.52
C ILE A 88 -2.31 -1.15 5.38
N ARG A 89 -1.06 -0.77 5.69
CA ARG A 89 -0.07 -0.36 4.68
C ARG A 89 0.14 -1.45 3.64
N LEU A 90 0.44 -2.68 4.08
CA LEU A 90 0.74 -3.77 3.16
C LEU A 90 -0.47 -4.11 2.28
N GLU A 91 -1.66 -4.17 2.88
CA GLU A 91 -2.88 -4.51 2.15
C GLU A 91 -3.28 -3.42 1.14
N LEU A 92 -3.19 -2.14 1.51
CA LEU A 92 -3.46 -1.03 0.59
C LEU A 92 -2.51 -1.05 -0.60
N LEU A 93 -1.20 -1.19 -0.35
CA LEU A 93 -0.20 -1.21 -1.41
C LEU A 93 -0.34 -2.46 -2.28
N HIS A 94 -0.71 -3.60 -1.71
CA HIS A 94 -0.99 -4.82 -2.46
C HIS A 94 -2.18 -4.66 -3.42
N ARG A 95 -3.29 -4.05 -2.96
CA ARG A 95 -4.52 -3.90 -3.75
C ARG A 95 -4.46 -2.76 -4.76
N TYR A 96 -3.88 -1.63 -4.36
CA TYR A 96 -4.00 -0.37 -5.10
C TYR A 96 -2.66 0.17 -5.62
N GLY A 97 -1.53 -0.35 -5.15
CA GLY A 97 -0.23 0.29 -5.39
C GLY A 97 -0.17 1.69 -4.78
N GLY A 98 0.64 2.56 -5.38
CA GLY A 98 0.91 3.91 -4.89
C GLY A 98 2.02 3.96 -3.85
N ILE A 99 2.06 5.04 -3.07
CA ILE A 99 3.10 5.32 -2.08
C ILE A 99 2.48 5.40 -0.70
N TRP A 100 3.10 4.76 0.30
CA TRP A 100 2.74 4.96 1.70
C TRP A 100 3.67 5.97 2.36
N LEU A 101 3.12 6.92 3.11
CA LEU A 101 3.87 7.77 4.03
C LEU A 101 3.23 7.73 5.42
N ASP A 102 4.07 7.62 6.46
CA ASP A 102 3.61 7.85 7.83
C ASP A 102 3.19 9.31 7.99
N ALA A 103 2.06 9.54 8.66
CA ALA A 103 1.36 10.83 8.71
C ALA A 103 2.23 12.01 9.17
N SER A 104 3.25 11.76 9.98
CA SER A 104 4.16 12.77 10.53
C SER A 104 5.43 13.02 9.69
N ILE A 105 5.65 12.32 8.58
CA ILE A 105 6.84 12.52 7.73
C ILE A 105 6.84 13.93 7.12
N ILE A 106 7.93 14.67 7.24
CA ILE A 106 8.10 15.96 6.57
C ILE A 106 8.88 15.71 5.28
N LEU A 107 8.27 16.01 4.13
CA LEU A 107 8.96 15.99 2.84
C LEU A 107 9.72 17.30 2.62
N THR A 108 10.96 17.19 2.16
CA THR A 108 11.81 18.31 1.76
C THR A 108 11.88 18.50 0.24
N ALA A 109 11.43 17.50 -0.53
CA ALA A 109 11.38 17.51 -1.98
C ALA A 109 10.19 16.68 -2.50
N SER A 110 9.89 16.81 -3.79
CA SER A 110 8.89 15.99 -4.49
C SER A 110 9.28 14.51 -4.52
N LEU A 111 8.28 13.63 -4.60
CA LEU A 111 8.42 12.18 -4.77
C LEU A 111 8.51 11.76 -6.24
N ASP A 112 8.61 12.70 -7.19
CA ASP A 112 8.72 12.39 -8.62
C ASP A 112 9.86 11.39 -8.93
N TRP A 113 10.92 11.36 -8.11
CA TRP A 113 12.02 10.39 -8.24
C TRP A 113 11.59 8.92 -8.10
N VAL A 114 10.51 8.66 -7.35
CA VAL A 114 9.95 7.32 -7.19
C VAL A 114 9.37 6.82 -8.50
N GLU A 115 8.74 7.71 -9.29
CA GLU A 115 8.17 7.40 -10.60
C GLU A 115 9.27 7.04 -11.62
N VAL A 116 10.38 7.80 -11.60
CA VAL A 116 11.53 7.57 -12.48
C VAL A 116 12.13 6.17 -12.27
N GLY A 117 12.18 5.69 -11.02
CA GLY A 117 12.71 4.37 -10.69
C GLY A 117 11.91 3.20 -11.28
N TYR A 118 10.57 3.34 -11.39
CA TYR A 118 9.74 2.31 -12.03
C TYR A 118 10.01 2.19 -13.53
N GLU A 119 10.34 3.30 -14.19
CA GLU A 119 10.55 3.36 -15.64
C GLU A 119 11.96 2.91 -16.04
N THR A 120 12.97 3.18 -15.22
CA THR A 120 14.36 2.81 -15.53
C THR A 120 14.68 1.33 -15.31
N ASP A 121 14.02 0.66 -14.35
CA ASP A 121 14.39 -0.71 -14.01
C ASP A 121 13.58 -1.78 -14.72
N GLY A 122 12.41 -1.47 -15.31
CA GLY A 122 11.50 -2.46 -15.91
C GLY A 122 11.13 -3.63 -14.96
N CYS A 123 11.54 -3.53 -13.70
CA CYS A 123 11.47 -4.57 -12.70
C CYS A 123 10.22 -4.27 -11.89
N VAL A 124 9.13 -4.88 -12.30
CA VAL A 124 7.93 -4.99 -11.47
C VAL A 124 8.38 -5.62 -10.16
N VAL A 125 8.47 -4.83 -9.09
CA VAL A 125 8.72 -5.34 -7.74
C VAL A 125 7.53 -6.21 -7.36
N ARG A 126 7.67 -7.52 -7.62
CA ARG A 126 6.63 -8.52 -7.40
C ARG A 126 6.63 -8.89 -5.91
N TRP A 127 5.81 -8.19 -5.14
CA TRP A 127 5.54 -8.57 -3.75
C TRP A 127 4.71 -9.87 -3.74
N SER A 128 5.38 -11.02 -3.66
CA SER A 128 4.72 -12.29 -3.41
C SER A 128 4.70 -12.54 -1.91
N PHE A 129 3.60 -12.19 -1.25
CA PHE A 129 3.31 -12.71 0.08
C PHE A 129 2.47 -13.98 -0.09
N THR A 130 3.07 -15.13 0.18
CA THR A 130 2.32 -16.36 0.42
C THR A 130 2.00 -16.38 1.91
N VAL A 131 0.72 -16.32 2.26
CA VAL A 131 0.24 -16.68 3.61
C VAL A 131 0.14 -18.19 3.76
#